data_AF-A0A969KRY6-F1
#
_entry.id   AF-A0A969KRY6-F1
#
_cell.length_a   1.000
_cell.length_b   1.000
_cell.length_c   1.000
_cell.angle_alpha   90.00
_cell.angle_beta   90.00
_cell.angle_gamma   90.00
#
_symmetry.space_group_name_H-M   'P 1'
#
loop_
_entity.id
_entity.type
_entity.pdbx_description
1 polymer ?
#
loop_
_entity_poly.entity_id
_entity_poly.type
_entity_poly.pdbx_seq_one_letter_code
_entity_poly.pdbx_strand_id
1 'polypeptide(L)'
;MPFFTRAGTKAGNSLRDAEEIRLRGRTETRSGRVTSSDPIDVYRVSFGRSSSLQIIASDIGDDTDDIKLELLGADGGLIKQSNFVFDSSEIIDSSTGIRFGADRDGEPILIPRRLTPYYDFVITERNANGGVTVSTLLDPPLKAGNYFIRVSRLAGNTNYDLTVTAVVDRRIPRPRPRPQFISAEKLQDAQGINVNNRTRTFSGDLDGGNPEDIYRFRVTRNRNLSVLLTDLDADANVELADRTGRIIAKSERRGDVAENIDYFQTSDRPNRFLKPGTYYLRVYRKKVILITT
;
A
#
# COMPACT_ATOMS: atom_id res chain seq x y z
N MET A 1 -0.36 -39.38 18.00
CA MET A 1 0.43 -38.67 16.98
C MET A 1 1.44 -37.81 17.71
N PRO A 2 2.77 -38.00 17.56
CA PRO A 2 3.71 -37.17 18.29
C PRO A 2 3.75 -35.77 17.65
N PHE A 3 3.41 -34.76 18.43
CA PHE A 3 3.64 -33.36 18.08
C PHE A 3 5.15 -33.13 18.07
N PHE A 4 5.77 -33.12 16.90
CA PHE A 4 7.15 -32.68 16.77
C PHE A 4 7.17 -31.17 17.01
N THR A 5 7.63 -30.75 18.19
CA THR A 5 7.99 -29.34 18.44
C THR A 5 9.19 -29.00 17.56
N ARG A 6 8.95 -28.35 16.42
CA ARG A 6 10.00 -27.74 15.60
C ARG A 6 10.65 -26.66 16.45
N ALA A 7 11.91 -26.85 16.82
CA ALA A 7 12.67 -25.86 17.59
C ALA A 7 12.95 -24.64 16.70
N GLY A 8 12.09 -23.62 16.79
CA GLY A 8 12.35 -22.29 16.22
C GLY A 8 13.44 -21.57 17.00
N THR A 9 14.09 -20.58 16.38
CA THR A 9 15.02 -19.70 17.10
C THR A 9 14.23 -18.78 18.03
N LYS A 10 14.71 -18.56 19.26
CA LYS A 10 14.14 -17.56 20.18
C LYS A 10 14.74 -16.21 19.81
N ALA A 11 14.06 -15.48 18.93
CA ALA A 11 14.45 -14.11 18.63
C ALA A 11 14.26 -13.24 19.88
N GLY A 12 15.01 -12.14 20.00
CA GLY A 12 14.86 -11.26 21.16
C GLY A 12 13.55 -10.47 21.12
N ASN A 13 13.02 -10.11 22.28
CA ASN A 13 11.71 -9.46 22.41
C ASN A 13 11.80 -7.92 22.34
N SER A 14 12.99 -7.38 22.01
CA SER A 14 13.28 -5.95 22.00
C SER A 14 14.12 -5.57 20.78
N LEU A 15 14.12 -4.28 20.39
CA LEU A 15 14.99 -3.79 19.31
C LEU A 15 16.48 -3.98 19.62
N ARG A 16 16.85 -3.98 20.91
CA ARG A 16 18.25 -4.13 21.36
C ARG A 16 18.74 -5.57 21.19
N ASP A 17 17.84 -6.52 21.41
CA ASP A 17 18.16 -7.96 21.42
C ASP A 17 17.69 -8.66 20.13
N ALA A 18 17.30 -7.88 19.12
CA ALA A 18 16.73 -8.38 17.88
C ALA A 18 17.68 -9.35 17.16
N GLU A 19 17.14 -10.48 16.70
CA GLU A 19 17.89 -11.49 15.96
C GLU A 19 18.25 -10.94 14.57
N GLU A 20 19.52 -11.07 14.17
CA GLU A 20 19.98 -10.55 12.88
C GLU A 20 19.62 -11.50 11.74
N ILE A 21 18.83 -11.01 10.78
CA ILE A 21 18.61 -11.68 9.49
C ILE A 21 19.65 -11.16 8.50
N ARG A 22 20.70 -11.95 8.29
CA ARG A 22 21.74 -11.64 7.31
C ARG A 22 21.33 -12.11 5.94
N LEU A 23 20.80 -11.21 5.12
CA LEU A 23 20.38 -11.48 3.75
C LEU A 23 21.60 -11.74 2.85
N ARG A 24 22.12 -12.98 2.84
CA ARG A 24 23.33 -13.41 2.12
C ARG A 24 23.09 -13.65 0.63
N GLY A 25 22.35 -12.76 -0.03
CA GLY A 25 22.27 -12.76 -1.50
C GLY A 25 20.89 -12.60 -2.12
N ARG A 26 19.79 -12.61 -1.35
CA ARG A 26 18.49 -11.95 -1.65
C ARG A 26 17.41 -12.31 -0.64
N THR A 27 17.34 -13.55 -0.16
CA THR A 27 16.22 -14.06 0.66
C THR A 27 16.72 -14.90 1.81
N GLU A 28 16.11 -14.79 2.98
CA GLU A 28 16.34 -15.65 4.13
C GLU A 28 15.00 -16.00 4.79
N THR A 29 14.90 -17.20 5.34
CA THR A 29 13.73 -17.65 6.11
C THR A 29 14.14 -17.97 7.54
N ARG A 30 13.31 -17.55 8.51
CA ARG A 30 13.46 -17.83 9.93
C ARG A 30 12.18 -18.46 10.48
N SER A 31 12.32 -19.63 11.07
CA SER A 31 11.25 -20.29 11.81
C SER A 31 11.25 -19.79 13.25
N GLY A 32 10.11 -19.28 13.71
CA GLY A 32 9.93 -18.79 15.06
C GLY A 32 8.62 -19.28 15.67
N ARG A 33 8.43 -18.96 16.95
CA ARG A 33 7.21 -19.28 17.68
C ARG A 33 6.93 -18.22 18.72
N VAL A 34 5.77 -17.58 18.64
CA VAL A 34 5.29 -16.67 19.66
C VAL A 34 4.31 -17.36 20.60
N THR A 35 4.46 -17.17 21.90
CA THR A 35 3.65 -17.83 22.95
C THR A 35 3.27 -16.84 24.05
N SER A 36 2.38 -17.23 24.97
CA SER A 36 2.03 -16.37 26.12
C SER A 36 3.23 -16.00 26.99
N SER A 37 4.22 -16.90 27.11
CA SER A 37 5.48 -16.67 27.81
C SER A 37 6.54 -15.96 26.97
N ASP A 38 6.34 -15.92 25.65
CA ASP A 38 7.27 -15.33 24.69
C ASP A 38 6.51 -14.62 23.56
N PRO A 39 5.86 -13.49 23.87
CA PRO A 39 4.81 -12.95 23.01
C PRO A 39 5.35 -12.15 21.83
N ILE A 40 6.66 -11.88 21.76
CA ILE A 40 7.24 -10.99 20.78
C ILE A 40 8.57 -11.56 20.32
N ASP A 41 8.72 -11.70 19.00
CA ASP A 41 9.98 -11.94 18.34
C ASP A 41 10.35 -10.71 17.51
N VAL A 42 11.57 -10.20 17.67
CA VAL A 42 12.10 -9.07 16.92
C VAL A 42 13.30 -9.50 16.10
N TYR A 43 13.24 -9.20 14.81
CA TYR A 43 14.32 -9.42 13.85
C TYR A 43 14.88 -8.09 13.36
N ARG A 44 16.19 -8.03 13.15
CA ARG A 44 16.89 -6.88 12.57
C ARG A 44 17.37 -7.23 11.16
N VAL A 45 17.09 -6.33 10.22
CA VAL A 45 17.65 -6.35 8.87
C VAL A 45 18.37 -5.03 8.61
N SER A 46 19.53 -5.11 7.97
CA SER A 46 20.38 -3.94 7.70
C SER A 46 20.66 -3.84 6.20
N PHE A 47 20.43 -2.66 5.63
CA PHE A 47 20.73 -2.38 4.23
C PHE A 47 21.89 -1.40 4.11
N GLY A 48 22.96 -1.79 3.41
CA GLY A 48 24.06 -0.87 3.06
C GLY A 48 23.71 0.10 1.93
N ARG A 49 22.58 -0.11 1.24
CA ARG A 49 22.09 0.69 0.10
C ARG A 49 20.56 0.68 0.08
N SER A 50 19.95 1.58 -0.69
CA SER A 50 18.50 1.54 -0.90
C SER A 50 18.08 0.16 -1.41
N SER A 51 17.03 -0.43 -0.82
CA SER A 51 16.61 -1.80 -1.12
C SER A 51 15.08 -1.91 -1.05
N SER A 52 14.48 -2.58 -2.03
CA SER A 52 13.08 -3.02 -1.92
C SER A 52 13.04 -4.24 -1.01
N LEU A 53 12.14 -4.21 -0.04
CA LEU A 53 11.96 -5.28 0.94
C LEU A 53 10.60 -5.94 0.73
N GLN A 54 10.61 -7.26 0.65
CA GLN A 54 9.44 -8.11 0.73
C GLN A 54 9.54 -8.93 2.02
N ILE A 55 8.47 -8.96 2.79
CA ILE A 55 8.36 -9.75 4.01
C ILE A 55 7.17 -10.66 3.83
N ILE A 56 7.37 -11.95 4.10
CA ILE A 56 6.36 -12.99 4.02
C ILE A 56 6.37 -13.73 5.35
N ALA A 57 5.23 -13.81 6.02
CA ALA A 57 5.02 -14.74 7.14
C ALA A 57 4.11 -15.86 6.66
N SER A 58 4.54 -17.11 6.78
CA SER A 58 3.84 -18.32 6.36
C SER A 58 3.79 -19.35 7.50
N ASP A 59 3.07 -20.46 7.29
CA ASP A 59 2.97 -21.56 8.28
C ASP A 59 2.45 -21.08 9.65
N ILE A 60 1.57 -20.08 9.60
CA ILE A 60 0.87 -19.53 10.76
C ILE A 60 -0.22 -20.55 11.13
N GLY A 61 -0.15 -21.09 12.36
CA GLY A 61 -0.94 -22.23 12.84
C GLY A 61 -2.46 -22.13 12.69
N ASP A 62 -3.12 -23.30 12.74
CA ASP A 62 -4.53 -23.48 12.31
C ASP A 62 -5.60 -23.33 13.41
N ASP A 63 -5.26 -22.93 14.65
CA ASP A 63 -6.24 -22.90 15.76
C ASP A 63 -6.03 -21.68 16.70
N THR A 64 -6.93 -20.70 16.64
CA THR A 64 -6.95 -19.45 17.46
C THR A 64 -5.67 -18.57 17.43
N ASP A 65 -4.84 -18.77 16.42
CA ASP A 65 -3.42 -18.40 16.39
C ASP A 65 -3.15 -17.13 15.56
N ASP A 66 -3.46 -15.97 16.13
CA ASP A 66 -3.25 -14.69 15.45
C ASP A 66 -1.86 -14.10 15.75
N ILE A 67 -1.13 -13.68 14.71
CA ILE A 67 0.09 -12.86 14.84
C ILE A 67 -0.10 -11.47 14.24
N LYS A 68 0.54 -10.47 14.86
CA LYS A 68 0.72 -9.13 14.31
C LYS A 68 2.13 -8.99 13.75
N LEU A 69 2.23 -8.54 12.51
CA LEU A 69 3.50 -8.27 11.86
C LEU A 69 3.70 -6.76 11.70
N GLU A 70 4.84 -6.25 12.15
CA GLU A 70 5.17 -4.84 12.08
C GLU A 70 6.57 -4.65 11.51
N LEU A 71 6.72 -3.66 10.62
CA LEU A 71 7.99 -3.16 10.15
C LEU A 71 8.25 -1.81 10.81
N LEU A 72 9.39 -1.69 11.47
CA LEU A 72 9.80 -0.53 12.25
C LEU A 72 11.10 0.06 11.68
N GLY A 73 11.24 1.38 11.82
CA GLY A 73 12.48 2.11 11.54
C GLY A 73 13.54 1.89 12.61
N ALA A 74 14.73 2.44 12.37
CA ALA A 74 15.86 2.35 13.31
C ALA A 74 15.57 2.96 14.70
N ASP A 75 14.65 3.91 14.75
CA ASP A 75 14.16 4.60 15.96
C ASP A 75 12.99 3.86 16.64
N GLY A 76 12.54 2.74 16.08
CA GLY A 76 11.34 2.02 16.53
C GLY A 76 10.03 2.60 16.01
N GLY A 77 10.07 3.65 15.17
CA GLY A 77 8.90 4.23 14.55
C GLY A 77 8.23 3.25 13.60
N LEU A 78 6.90 3.17 13.63
CA LEU A 78 6.14 2.26 12.78
C LEU A 78 6.21 2.70 11.30
N ILE A 79 6.63 1.80 10.41
CA ILE A 79 6.65 2.01 8.95
C ILE A 79 5.45 1.32 8.30
N LYS A 80 5.18 0.06 8.66
CA LYS A 80 4.02 -0.72 8.19
C LYS A 80 3.58 -1.70 9.28
N GLN A 81 2.29 -2.05 9.31
CA GLN A 81 1.76 -3.14 10.14
C GLN A 81 0.73 -3.96 9.38
N SER A 82 0.54 -5.22 9.76
CA SER A 82 -0.61 -6.02 9.33
C SER A 82 -1.89 -5.53 10.02
N ASN A 83 -3.00 -5.62 9.29
CA ASN A 83 -4.34 -5.20 9.73
C ASN A 83 -5.11 -6.34 10.42
N PHE A 84 -4.45 -7.21 11.17
CA PHE A 84 -4.97 -8.49 11.70
C PHE A 84 -4.93 -9.64 10.68
N VAL A 85 -4.54 -10.82 11.15
CA VAL A 85 -4.51 -12.07 10.38
C VAL A 85 -5.70 -12.87 10.90
N PHE A 86 -6.78 -12.96 10.11
CA PHE A 86 -8.03 -13.63 10.47
C PHE A 86 -7.98 -15.13 10.10
N ASP A 87 -8.75 -15.96 10.79
CA ASP A 87 -8.84 -17.40 10.53
C ASP A 87 -9.81 -17.78 9.39
N SER A 88 -9.92 -19.08 9.11
CA SER A 88 -10.74 -19.62 8.01
C SER A 88 -12.25 -19.65 8.25
N SER A 89 -12.72 -19.37 9.47
CA SER A 89 -14.14 -19.27 9.81
C SER A 89 -14.70 -17.86 9.62
N GLU A 90 -13.84 -16.87 9.37
CA GLU A 90 -14.17 -15.45 9.30
C GLU A 90 -14.21 -14.89 7.85
N ILE A 91 -14.40 -15.78 6.86
CA ILE A 91 -14.37 -15.42 5.43
C ILE A 91 -15.68 -15.79 4.73
N ILE A 92 -16.64 -14.86 4.62
CA ILE A 92 -17.64 -14.90 3.53
C ILE A 92 -18.07 -13.48 3.08
N ASP A 93 -17.62 -13.05 1.90
CA ASP A 93 -18.46 -12.76 0.72
C ASP A 93 -17.57 -12.37 -0.47
N SER A 94 -17.61 -13.16 -1.54
CA SER A 94 -16.85 -12.99 -2.78
C SER A 94 -17.40 -11.91 -3.72
N SER A 95 -18.46 -11.18 -3.35
CA SER A 95 -19.15 -10.24 -4.23
C SER A 95 -18.75 -8.76 -4.10
N THR A 96 -18.12 -8.33 -2.99
CA THR A 96 -17.89 -6.88 -2.73
C THR A 96 -16.42 -6.47 -2.55
N GLY A 97 -15.49 -7.42 -2.45
CA GLY A 97 -14.06 -7.11 -2.32
C GLY A 97 -13.67 -6.33 -1.05
N ILE A 98 -14.55 -6.22 -0.05
CA ILE A 98 -14.30 -5.54 1.23
C ILE A 98 -14.58 -6.53 2.38
N ARG A 99 -13.64 -6.67 3.31
CA ARG A 99 -13.70 -7.61 4.44
C ARG A 99 -14.13 -6.90 5.72
N PHE A 100 -15.04 -7.50 6.48
CA PHE A 100 -15.41 -7.14 7.85
C PHE A 100 -15.10 -8.36 8.73
N GLY A 101 -14.35 -8.18 9.82
CA GLY A 101 -14.23 -9.23 10.84
C GLY A 101 -15.54 -9.35 11.62
N ALA A 102 -15.76 -10.44 12.35
CA ALA A 102 -16.87 -10.60 13.29
C ALA A 102 -16.33 -10.72 14.72
N ASP A 103 -17.05 -10.20 15.72
CA ASP A 103 -16.66 -10.39 17.11
C ASP A 103 -17.00 -11.80 17.61
N ARG A 104 -16.72 -12.07 18.90
CA ARG A 104 -16.92 -13.39 19.53
C ARG A 104 -18.37 -13.90 19.48
N ASP A 105 -19.32 -13.04 19.17
CA ASP A 105 -20.74 -13.35 19.10
C ASP A 105 -21.25 -13.44 17.64
N GLY A 106 -20.34 -13.30 16.66
CA GLY A 106 -20.65 -13.39 15.23
C GLY A 106 -21.16 -12.07 14.63
N GLU A 107 -21.04 -10.95 15.36
CA GLU A 107 -21.48 -9.64 14.87
C GLU A 107 -20.38 -8.96 14.04
N PRO A 108 -20.68 -8.42 12.84
CA PRO A 108 -19.68 -7.80 11.99
C PRO A 108 -19.08 -6.54 12.64
N ILE A 109 -17.76 -6.56 12.87
CA ILE A 109 -16.94 -5.45 13.31
C ILE A 109 -16.78 -4.47 12.14
N LEU A 110 -17.52 -3.37 12.20
CA LEU A 110 -17.37 -2.25 11.28
C LEU A 110 -16.06 -1.51 11.55
N ILE A 111 -15.04 -1.72 10.72
CA ILE A 111 -13.85 -0.86 10.72
C ILE A 111 -14.21 0.45 10.00
N PRO A 112 -14.20 1.62 10.67
CA PRO A 112 -14.52 2.88 10.01
C PRO A 112 -13.50 3.15 8.90
N ARG A 113 -14.00 3.38 7.67
CA ARG A 113 -13.27 3.68 6.41
C ARG A 113 -12.31 4.90 6.46
N ARG A 114 -12.03 5.48 7.63
CA ARG A 114 -11.35 6.77 7.78
C ARG A 114 -9.88 6.70 8.23
N LEU A 115 -9.19 5.59 7.96
CA LEU A 115 -7.76 5.42 8.29
C LEU A 115 -6.98 4.69 7.17
N THR A 116 -6.89 5.25 5.97
CA THR A 116 -6.05 4.66 4.91
C THR A 116 -5.24 5.74 4.19
N PRO A 117 -3.98 5.93 4.64
CA PRO A 117 -2.89 5.73 3.69
C PRO A 117 -1.68 4.95 4.24
N TYR A 118 -1.76 4.39 5.46
CA TYR A 118 -0.57 3.85 6.16
C TYR A 118 -0.54 2.33 6.34
N TYR A 119 -1.52 1.61 5.83
CA TYR A 119 -1.75 0.20 6.15
C TYR A 119 -1.86 -0.62 4.87
N ASP A 120 -0.98 -1.61 4.72
CA ASP A 120 -1.36 -2.96 4.29
C ASP A 120 -0.09 -3.81 4.09
N PHE A 121 0.04 -4.81 4.96
CA PHE A 121 0.49 -6.13 4.52
C PHE A 121 -0.77 -6.81 3.95
N VAL A 122 -0.66 -7.38 2.75
CA VAL A 122 -1.77 -8.03 2.05
C VAL A 122 -1.73 -9.52 2.39
N ILE A 123 -2.84 -10.08 2.88
CA ILE A 123 -3.00 -11.53 2.98
C ILE A 123 -3.12 -12.06 1.56
N THR A 124 -2.18 -12.90 1.15
CA THR A 124 -2.08 -13.32 -0.26
C THR A 124 -2.73 -14.67 -0.52
N GLU A 125 -2.49 -15.73 0.28
CA GLU A 125 -3.01 -17.08 -0.01
C GLU A 125 -3.10 -17.96 1.26
N ARG A 126 -4.02 -18.95 1.25
CA ARG A 126 -4.08 -20.08 2.20
C ARG A 126 -3.59 -21.34 1.48
N ASN A 127 -2.69 -22.10 2.11
CA ASN A 127 -2.23 -23.37 1.54
C ASN A 127 -3.18 -24.54 1.90
N ALA A 128 -3.03 -25.68 1.20
CA ALA A 128 -3.91 -26.84 1.37
C ALA A 128 -3.87 -27.48 2.78
N ASN A 129 -2.88 -27.12 3.60
CA ASN A 129 -2.72 -27.62 4.96
C ASN A 129 -3.28 -26.67 6.01
N GLY A 130 -3.90 -25.56 5.60
CA GLY A 130 -4.52 -24.59 6.50
C GLY A 130 -3.70 -23.32 6.73
N GLY A 131 -2.39 -23.37 6.53
CA GLY A 131 -1.46 -22.27 6.80
C GLY A 131 -1.71 -21.00 5.98
N VAL A 132 -1.61 -19.86 6.66
CA VAL A 132 -1.86 -18.51 6.10
C VAL A 132 -0.56 -17.84 5.68
N THR A 133 -0.57 -17.17 4.52
CA THR A 133 0.56 -16.36 4.04
C THR A 133 0.23 -14.87 4.02
N VAL A 134 0.97 -14.08 4.79
CA VAL A 134 0.91 -12.62 4.82
C VAL A 134 2.11 -12.06 4.08
N SER A 135 1.91 -11.18 3.08
CA SER A 135 3.02 -10.58 2.34
C SER A 135 2.92 -9.05 2.24
N THR A 136 4.05 -8.38 2.13
CA THR A 136 4.09 -6.97 1.73
C THR A 136 5.26 -6.72 0.80
N LEU A 137 5.09 -5.80 -0.15
CA LEU A 137 6.16 -5.26 -0.98
C LEU A 137 6.29 -3.76 -0.68
N LEU A 138 7.50 -3.32 -0.36
CA LEU A 138 7.77 -1.90 -0.12
C LEU A 138 8.16 -1.17 -1.42
N ASP A 139 7.26 -0.29 -1.86
CA ASP A 139 7.49 0.73 -2.88
C ASP A 139 6.97 2.08 -2.35
N PRO A 140 7.83 3.12 -2.17
CA PRO A 140 9.23 3.21 -2.59
C PRO A 140 10.22 2.33 -1.79
N PRO A 141 11.40 2.00 -2.35
CA PRO A 141 12.46 1.28 -1.65
C PRO A 141 12.85 1.93 -0.32
N LEU A 142 13.21 1.11 0.67
CA LEU A 142 13.80 1.59 1.92
C LEU A 142 15.18 2.19 1.65
N LYS A 143 15.57 3.20 2.44
CA LYS A 143 16.91 3.79 2.37
C LYS A 143 17.93 2.84 3.00
N ALA A 144 19.23 3.12 2.84
CA ALA A 144 20.25 2.44 3.64
C ALA A 144 20.01 2.72 5.13
N GLY A 145 20.13 1.70 5.97
CA GLY A 145 19.83 1.79 7.40
C GLY A 145 19.42 0.46 8.02
N ASN A 146 19.13 0.51 9.32
CA ASN A 146 18.62 -0.61 10.10
C ASN A 146 17.09 -0.53 10.16
N TYR A 147 16.46 -1.69 10.02
CA TYR A 147 15.02 -1.87 10.12
C TYR A 147 14.73 -3.09 10.97
N PHE A 148 13.56 -3.09 11.60
CA PHE A 148 13.16 -4.19 12.48
C PHE A 148 11.82 -4.76 12.04
N ILE A 149 11.72 -6.08 12.08
CA ILE A 149 10.49 -6.82 11.85
C ILE A 149 10.08 -7.39 13.20
N ARG A 150 8.91 -6.97 13.69
CA ARG A 150 8.34 -7.45 14.94
C ARG A 150 7.18 -8.39 14.64
N VAL A 151 7.27 -9.62 15.13
CA VAL A 151 6.18 -10.60 15.14
C VAL A 151 5.64 -10.64 16.56
N SER A 152 4.38 -10.27 16.76
CA SER A 152 3.74 -10.27 18.08
C SER A 152 2.60 -11.26 18.09
N ARG A 153 2.48 -12.01 19.18
CA ARG A 153 1.30 -12.82 19.49
C ARG A 153 0.10 -11.90 19.73
N LEU A 154 -1.01 -12.20 19.06
CA LEU A 154 -2.32 -11.62 19.38
C LEU A 154 -3.16 -12.62 20.18
N ALA A 155 -3.22 -13.87 19.72
CA ALA A 155 -3.92 -14.98 20.39
C ALA A 155 -3.21 -16.32 20.13
N GLY A 156 -3.62 -17.38 20.83
CA GLY A 156 -3.07 -18.73 20.61
C GLY A 156 -1.56 -18.87 20.85
N ASN A 157 -0.93 -20.00 20.55
CA ASN A 157 0.53 -20.14 20.59
C ASN A 157 0.99 -20.52 19.18
N THR A 158 1.49 -19.56 18.43
CA THR A 158 1.61 -19.65 16.98
C THR A 158 3.04 -19.87 16.53
N ASN A 159 3.26 -20.89 15.70
CA ASN A 159 4.49 -21.01 14.91
C ASN A 159 4.38 -20.13 13.65
N TYR A 160 5.52 -19.74 13.09
CA TYR A 160 5.56 -19.07 11.79
C TYR A 160 6.92 -19.28 11.11
N ASP A 161 6.92 -19.20 9.78
CA ASP A 161 8.10 -19.07 8.95
C ASP A 161 8.15 -17.65 8.37
N LEU A 162 9.08 -16.82 8.85
CA LEU A 162 9.31 -15.46 8.39
C LEU A 162 10.35 -15.47 7.26
N THR A 163 9.89 -15.30 6.03
CA THR A 163 10.73 -15.14 4.85
C THR A 163 10.91 -13.66 4.51
N VAL A 164 12.15 -13.20 4.50
CA VAL A 164 12.53 -11.83 4.18
C VAL A 164 13.35 -11.83 2.90
N THR A 165 12.85 -11.12 1.88
CA THR A 165 13.56 -10.94 0.61
C THR A 165 13.90 -9.46 0.44
N ALA A 166 15.17 -9.15 0.21
CA ALA A 166 15.60 -7.83 -0.21
C ALA A 166 16.24 -7.86 -1.60
N VAL A 167 15.76 -6.96 -2.44
CA VAL A 167 16.39 -6.66 -3.71
C VAL A 167 17.07 -5.31 -3.56
N VAL A 168 18.40 -5.33 -3.55
CA VAL A 168 19.21 -4.11 -3.57
C VAL A 168 18.78 -3.32 -4.80
N ASP A 169 18.36 -2.07 -4.58
CA ASP A 169 18.13 -1.12 -5.66
C ASP A 169 19.51 -0.72 -6.20
N ARG A 170 20.07 -1.59 -7.03
CA ARG A 170 21.21 -1.26 -7.87
C ARG A 170 20.65 -0.22 -8.82
N ARG A 171 20.93 1.05 -8.52
CA ARG A 171 20.67 2.16 -9.44
C ARG A 171 21.37 1.88 -10.78
N ILE A 172 20.74 1.09 -11.65
CA ILE A 172 20.53 1.57 -12.99
C ILE A 172 19.63 2.77 -12.73
N PRO A 173 20.01 4.00 -13.13
CA PRO A 173 19.05 5.07 -13.17
C PRO A 173 17.87 4.52 -13.96
N ARG A 174 16.77 4.12 -13.29
CA ARG A 174 15.49 4.10 -13.96
C ARG A 174 15.44 5.48 -14.56
N PRO A 175 15.32 5.63 -15.90
CA PRO A 175 15.12 6.95 -16.47
C PRO A 175 14.07 7.58 -15.57
N ARG A 176 14.40 8.71 -14.91
CA ARG A 176 13.37 9.42 -14.14
C ARG A 176 12.20 9.45 -15.10
N PRO A 177 11.02 8.88 -14.77
CA PRO A 177 9.90 8.89 -15.69
C PRO A 177 9.83 10.32 -16.16
N ARG A 178 10.09 10.53 -17.47
CA ARG A 178 10.20 11.88 -18.01
C ARG A 178 8.94 12.56 -17.51
N PRO A 179 9.05 13.70 -16.78
CA PRO A 179 7.86 14.32 -16.21
C PRO A 179 6.84 14.39 -17.33
N GLN A 180 5.70 13.73 -17.12
CA GLN A 180 4.66 13.74 -18.13
C GLN A 180 4.07 15.15 -18.10
N PHE A 181 3.84 15.70 -19.29
CA PHE A 181 3.25 17.01 -19.46
C PHE A 181 1.98 16.88 -20.28
N ILE A 182 0.95 17.59 -19.86
CA ILE A 182 -0.12 17.99 -20.75
C ILE A 182 0.48 19.06 -21.68
N SER A 183 0.34 18.88 -23.01
CA SER A 183 0.93 19.81 -23.98
C SER A 183 0.36 21.22 -23.82
N ALA A 184 1.17 22.24 -24.10
CA ALA A 184 0.77 23.64 -23.94
C ALA A 184 -0.48 24.00 -24.75
N GLU A 185 -0.64 23.41 -25.94
CA GLU A 185 -1.85 23.52 -26.77
C GLU A 185 -3.10 23.06 -26.02
N LYS A 186 -3.09 21.84 -25.48
CA LYS A 186 -4.19 21.28 -24.69
C LYS A 186 -4.51 22.08 -23.43
N LEU A 187 -3.52 22.74 -22.83
CA LEU A 187 -3.74 23.63 -21.69
C LEU A 187 -4.50 24.91 -22.05
N GLN A 188 -4.43 25.35 -23.31
CA GLN A 188 -5.16 26.52 -23.80
C GLN A 188 -6.65 26.21 -23.92
N ASP A 189 -6.98 25.00 -24.39
CA ASP A 189 -8.35 24.52 -24.61
C ASP A 189 -9.04 24.06 -23.32
N ALA A 190 -8.32 24.03 -22.19
CA ALA A 190 -8.85 23.55 -20.92
C ALA A 190 -10.06 24.35 -20.43
N GLN A 191 -11.16 23.64 -20.12
CA GLN A 191 -12.39 24.20 -19.61
C GLN A 191 -12.18 24.84 -18.22
N GLY A 192 -12.49 26.13 -18.09
CA GLY A 192 -12.40 26.82 -16.81
C GLY A 192 -13.46 26.35 -15.82
N ILE A 193 -13.03 25.89 -14.64
CA ILE A 193 -13.91 25.50 -13.53
C ILE A 193 -13.60 26.27 -12.26
N ASN A 194 -14.64 26.49 -11.46
CA ASN A 194 -14.53 27.15 -10.17
C ASN A 194 -14.46 26.12 -9.04
N VAL A 195 -13.28 25.99 -8.44
CA VAL A 195 -13.06 25.16 -7.25
C VAL A 195 -13.11 26.03 -6.00
N ASN A 196 -13.94 25.66 -5.03
CA ASN A 196 -14.06 26.36 -3.75
C ASN A 196 -14.18 25.34 -2.58
N ASN A 197 -14.63 25.78 -1.41
CA ASN A 197 -14.75 24.90 -0.24
C ASN A 197 -15.95 23.92 -0.31
N ARG A 198 -16.72 23.91 -1.40
CA ARG A 198 -17.82 22.99 -1.63
C ARG A 198 -17.44 21.99 -2.71
N THR A 199 -17.93 20.76 -2.58
CA THR A 199 -17.86 19.76 -3.63
C THR A 199 -18.56 20.28 -4.89
N ARG A 200 -17.92 20.06 -6.04
CA ARG A 200 -18.47 20.34 -7.37
C ARG A 200 -18.42 19.05 -8.16
N THR A 201 -19.52 18.74 -8.84
CA THR A 201 -19.64 17.58 -9.71
C THR A 201 -19.65 18.07 -11.14
N PHE A 202 -18.88 17.39 -11.98
CA PHE A 202 -18.84 17.58 -13.43
C PHE A 202 -19.08 16.21 -14.04
N SER A 203 -19.88 16.16 -15.09
CA SER A 203 -20.15 14.96 -15.86
C SER A 203 -19.63 15.20 -17.28
N GLY A 204 -19.10 14.16 -17.89
CA GLY A 204 -18.54 14.21 -19.23
C GLY A 204 -18.35 12.80 -19.77
N ASP A 205 -18.25 12.69 -21.09
CA ASP A 205 -18.12 11.44 -21.81
C ASP A 205 -16.80 11.44 -22.59
N LEU A 206 -16.09 10.32 -22.54
CA LEU A 206 -14.86 10.11 -23.31
C LEU A 206 -15.10 9.08 -24.40
N ASP A 207 -14.78 9.43 -25.64
CA ASP A 207 -14.98 8.56 -26.80
C ASP A 207 -13.78 8.56 -27.77
N GLY A 208 -14.00 8.04 -28.97
CA GLY A 208 -13.00 8.00 -30.05
C GLY A 208 -12.53 9.39 -30.50
N GLY A 209 -13.44 10.36 -30.55
CA GLY A 209 -13.22 11.74 -31.00
C GLY A 209 -12.85 12.70 -29.88
N ASN A 210 -13.31 12.46 -28.65
CA ASN A 210 -12.93 13.16 -27.43
C ASN A 210 -12.22 12.21 -26.45
N PRO A 211 -10.91 11.96 -26.60
CA PRO A 211 -10.21 10.99 -25.77
C PRO A 211 -9.90 11.50 -24.35
N GLU A 212 -10.11 12.79 -24.08
CA GLU A 212 -9.74 13.41 -22.80
C GLU A 212 -10.51 14.72 -22.54
N ASP A 213 -10.86 14.94 -21.28
CA ASP A 213 -11.37 16.23 -20.80
C ASP A 213 -10.31 16.90 -19.93
N ILE A 214 -10.10 18.21 -20.14
CA ILE A 214 -9.12 18.99 -19.39
C ILE A 214 -9.80 20.18 -18.76
N TYR A 215 -9.73 20.25 -17.44
CA TYR A 215 -10.30 21.30 -16.62
C TYR A 215 -9.20 22.19 -16.04
N ARG A 216 -9.40 23.51 -16.05
CA ARG A 216 -8.48 24.51 -15.48
C ARG A 216 -9.13 25.19 -14.29
N PHE A 217 -8.42 25.25 -13.17
CA PHE A 217 -8.87 25.98 -11.99
C PHE A 217 -7.75 26.79 -11.34
N ARG A 218 -8.12 27.77 -10.53
CA ARG A 218 -7.19 28.64 -9.81
C ARG A 218 -7.35 28.47 -8.31
N VAL A 219 -6.20 28.42 -7.65
CA VAL A 219 -6.08 28.38 -6.19
C VAL A 219 -5.44 29.69 -5.73
N THR A 220 -6.02 30.38 -4.75
CA THR A 220 -5.58 31.72 -4.30
C THR A 220 -4.80 31.71 -2.99
N ARG A 221 -4.83 30.60 -2.25
CA ARG A 221 -4.12 30.37 -0.98
C ARG A 221 -3.78 28.89 -0.89
N ASN A 222 -2.97 28.45 0.07
CA ASN A 222 -2.67 27.03 0.20
C ASN A 222 -3.96 26.20 0.37
N ARG A 223 -4.12 25.13 -0.42
CA ARG A 223 -5.31 24.27 -0.41
C ARG A 223 -4.96 22.79 -0.49
N ASN A 224 -5.73 22.01 0.25
CA ASN A 224 -5.87 20.59 0.01
C ASN A 224 -6.85 20.39 -1.15
N LEU A 225 -6.63 19.35 -1.96
CA LEU A 225 -7.52 18.94 -3.03
C LEU A 225 -7.85 17.46 -2.86
N SER A 226 -9.13 17.12 -3.04
CA SER A 226 -9.59 15.76 -3.25
C SER A 226 -10.35 15.73 -4.57
N VAL A 227 -10.07 14.74 -5.40
CA VAL A 227 -10.72 14.50 -6.69
C VAL A 227 -11.19 13.07 -6.69
N LEU A 228 -12.45 12.87 -7.08
CA LEU A 228 -13.06 11.57 -7.23
C LEU A 228 -13.69 11.50 -8.63
N LEU A 229 -13.31 10.49 -9.40
CA LEU A 229 -13.92 10.14 -10.67
C LEU A 229 -14.68 8.83 -10.46
N THR A 230 -16.00 8.87 -10.61
CA THR A 230 -16.92 7.74 -10.38
C THR A 230 -17.76 7.47 -11.61
N ASP A 231 -18.63 6.47 -11.51
CA ASP A 231 -19.67 6.17 -12.50
C ASP A 231 -19.07 5.95 -13.89
N LEU A 232 -17.98 5.16 -13.91
CA LEU A 232 -17.24 4.84 -15.12
C LEU A 232 -17.86 3.61 -15.81
N ASP A 233 -18.13 3.72 -17.11
CA ASP A 233 -18.51 2.58 -17.94
C ASP A 233 -17.29 1.90 -18.62
N ALA A 234 -16.09 2.48 -18.47
CA ALA A 234 -14.84 1.99 -19.06
C ALA A 234 -13.59 2.53 -18.31
N ASP A 235 -12.40 1.98 -18.63
CA ASP A 235 -11.12 2.40 -18.04
C ASP A 235 -10.75 3.85 -18.43
N ALA A 236 -10.86 4.72 -17.44
CA ALA A 236 -10.48 6.13 -17.49
C ALA A 236 -9.60 6.48 -16.29
N ASN A 237 -8.66 7.39 -16.52
CA ASN A 237 -7.64 7.76 -15.54
C ASN A 237 -7.74 9.26 -15.26
N VAL A 238 -7.26 9.70 -14.10
CA VAL A 238 -7.25 11.12 -13.73
C VAL A 238 -5.86 11.60 -13.35
N GLU A 239 -5.49 12.78 -13.85
CA GLU A 239 -4.22 13.45 -13.64
C GLU A 239 -4.45 14.85 -13.07
N LEU A 240 -3.60 15.27 -12.14
CA LEU A 240 -3.48 16.64 -11.65
C LEU A 240 -2.13 17.21 -12.09
N ALA A 241 -2.17 18.36 -12.76
CA ALA A 241 -0.99 19.04 -13.28
C ALA A 241 -0.84 20.48 -12.76
N ASP A 242 0.40 20.95 -12.66
CA ASP A 242 0.70 22.36 -12.35
C ASP A 242 0.54 23.28 -13.58
N ARG A 243 0.77 24.59 -13.39
CA ARG A 243 0.63 25.61 -14.44
C ARG A 243 1.43 25.31 -15.73
N THR A 244 2.51 24.54 -15.64
CA THR A 244 3.35 24.18 -16.79
C THR A 244 2.86 22.94 -17.53
N GLY A 245 1.78 22.30 -17.06
CA GLY A 245 1.29 21.03 -17.55
C GLY A 245 1.98 19.82 -16.91
N ARG A 246 2.95 20.02 -16.01
CA ARG A 246 3.66 18.93 -15.34
C ARG A 246 2.72 18.18 -14.40
N ILE A 247 2.60 16.87 -14.58
CA ILE A 247 1.82 16.01 -13.68
C ILE A 247 2.43 15.98 -12.28
N ILE A 248 1.62 16.27 -11.25
CA ILE A 248 2.01 16.31 -9.83
C ILE A 248 1.26 15.28 -8.97
N ALA A 249 0.17 14.72 -9.47
CA ALA A 249 -0.50 13.55 -8.91
C ALA A 249 -1.36 12.88 -10.00
N LYS A 250 -1.62 11.58 -9.86
CA LYS A 250 -2.50 10.84 -10.76
C LYS A 250 -3.08 9.61 -10.08
N SER A 251 -4.15 9.07 -10.66
CA SER A 251 -4.72 7.77 -10.31
C SER A 251 -5.03 7.04 -11.61
N GLU A 252 -4.57 5.78 -11.69
CA GLU A 252 -4.60 4.94 -12.89
C GLU A 252 -5.02 3.50 -12.54
N ARG A 253 -6.13 3.36 -11.81
CA ARG A 253 -6.71 2.06 -11.51
C ARG A 253 -7.17 1.41 -12.83
N ARG A 254 -7.36 0.09 -12.79
CA ARG A 254 -7.70 -0.69 -13.99
C ARG A 254 -9.21 -0.87 -14.05
N GLY A 255 -9.75 -0.91 -15.27
CA GLY A 255 -11.18 -1.15 -15.49
C GLY A 255 -12.03 0.06 -15.10
N ASP A 256 -13.29 -0.18 -14.77
CA ASP A 256 -14.30 0.80 -14.35
C ASP A 256 -14.19 1.23 -12.87
N VAL A 257 -13.04 0.97 -12.24
CA VAL A 257 -12.84 1.30 -10.83
C VAL A 257 -12.66 2.80 -10.64
N ALA A 258 -13.40 3.38 -9.70
CA ALA A 258 -13.33 4.80 -9.38
C ALA A 258 -11.90 5.29 -9.11
N GLU A 259 -11.55 6.45 -9.66
CA GLU A 259 -10.23 7.08 -9.47
C GLU A 259 -10.27 8.10 -8.34
N ASN A 260 -9.18 8.20 -7.58
CA ASN A 260 -9.07 9.18 -6.50
C ASN A 260 -7.69 9.85 -6.49
N ILE A 261 -7.68 11.20 -6.47
CA ILE A 261 -6.49 11.98 -6.11
C ILE A 261 -6.74 12.72 -4.80
N ASP A 262 -5.98 12.34 -3.79
CA ASP A 262 -5.88 13.03 -2.52
C ASP A 262 -4.55 13.79 -2.43
N TYR A 263 -4.62 15.12 -2.52
CA TYR A 263 -3.49 16.04 -2.51
C TYR A 263 -3.55 16.95 -1.28
N PHE A 264 -3.19 16.38 -0.13
CA PHE A 264 -3.17 17.07 1.15
C PHE A 264 -1.92 16.74 1.97
N GLN A 265 -1.65 17.60 2.94
CA GLN A 265 -0.51 17.50 3.85
C GLN A 265 -0.71 16.33 4.80
N THR A 266 0.30 15.48 4.92
CA THR A 266 0.38 14.36 5.87
C THR A 266 1.71 14.40 6.60
N SER A 267 1.84 13.65 7.70
CA SER A 267 3.10 13.58 8.47
C SER A 267 4.28 13.11 7.62
N ASP A 268 4.05 12.19 6.69
CA ASP A 268 5.05 11.68 5.74
C ASP A 268 5.27 12.62 4.52
N ARG A 269 4.32 13.54 4.24
CA ARG A 269 4.40 14.52 3.14
C ARG A 269 4.02 15.94 3.61
N PRO A 270 4.87 16.58 4.42
CA PRO A 270 4.55 17.84 5.09
C PRO A 270 4.41 19.05 4.14
N ASN A 271 4.75 18.91 2.86
CA ASN A 271 4.66 19.98 1.86
C ASN A 271 3.68 19.65 0.71
N ARG A 272 2.77 18.69 0.91
CA ARG A 272 1.84 18.24 -0.14
C ARG A 272 0.51 19.02 -0.08
N PHE A 273 0.51 20.22 -0.62
CA PHE A 273 -0.71 21.03 -0.80
C PHE A 273 -0.54 21.93 -2.03
N LEU A 274 -1.65 22.35 -2.63
CA LEU A 274 -1.62 23.29 -3.74
C LEU A 274 -1.26 24.67 -3.21
N LYS A 275 -0.22 25.26 -3.78
CA LYS A 275 0.15 26.66 -3.53
C LYS A 275 -0.74 27.58 -4.38
N PRO A 276 -0.77 28.90 -4.14
CA PRO A 276 -1.44 29.82 -5.04
C PRO A 276 -0.94 29.65 -6.47
N GLY A 277 -1.86 29.46 -7.41
CA GLY A 277 -1.51 29.16 -8.80
C GLY A 277 -2.66 28.62 -9.64
N THR A 278 -2.36 28.38 -10.90
CA THR A 278 -3.26 27.70 -11.85
C THR A 278 -2.88 26.22 -11.92
N TYR A 279 -3.90 25.37 -11.94
CA TYR A 279 -3.75 23.92 -12.01
C TYR A 279 -4.72 23.35 -13.04
N TYR A 280 -4.43 22.14 -13.48
CA TYR A 280 -5.22 21.43 -14.46
C TYR A 280 -5.57 20.04 -13.95
N LEU A 281 -6.83 19.63 -14.14
CA LEU A 281 -7.25 18.23 -14.03
C LEU A 281 -7.46 17.70 -15.43
N ARG A 282 -6.95 16.50 -15.69
CA ARG A 282 -7.16 15.81 -16.95
C ARG A 282 -7.77 14.45 -16.68
N VAL A 283 -8.91 14.19 -17.29
CA VAL A 283 -9.54 12.87 -17.32
C VAL A 283 -9.31 12.31 -18.72
N TYR A 284 -8.80 11.09 -18.84
CA TYR A 284 -8.48 10.53 -20.14
C TYR A 284 -8.69 9.02 -20.17
N ARG A 285 -9.14 8.53 -21.33
CA ARG A 285 -9.30 7.09 -21.54
C ARG A 285 -7.94 6.40 -21.62
N LYS A 286 -7.87 5.15 -21.17
CA LYS A 286 -6.69 4.33 -21.40
C LYS A 286 -6.70 3.78 -22.82
N LYS A 287 -5.67 4.09 -23.61
CA LYS A 287 -5.50 3.47 -24.92
C LYS A 287 -5.03 2.03 -24.75
N VAL A 288 -5.90 1.06 -25.08
CA VAL A 288 -5.50 -0.33 -25.29
C VAL A 288 -5.03 -0.45 -26.74
N ILE A 289 -3.73 -0.73 -26.95
CA ILE A 289 -3.20 -1.05 -28.28
C ILE A 289 -3.24 -2.57 -28.41
N LEU A 290 -4.17 -3.08 -29.22
CA LEU A 290 -4.17 -4.48 -29.65
C LEU A 290 -3.28 -4.60 -30.89
N ILE A 291 -2.19 -5.35 -30.78
CA ILE A 291 -1.40 -5.78 -31.93
C ILE A 291 -1.76 -7.25 -32.18
N THR A 292 -2.50 -7.51 -33.25
CA THR A 292 -2.74 -8.87 -33.74
C THR A 292 -1.71 -9.18 -34.82
N THR A 293 -1.00 -10.30 -34.68
CA THR A 293 -0.13 -10.87 -35.73
C THR A 293 -0.92 -11.77 -36.65
#